data_AF-A0A6A7APC8-F1
#
_entry.id   AF-A0A6A7APC8-F1
#
_cell.length_a   1.000
_cell.length_b   1.000
_cell.length_c   1.000
_cell.angle_alpha   90.00
_cell.angle_beta   90.00
_cell.angle_gamma   90.00
#
_symmetry.space_group_name_H-M   'P 1'
#
loop_
_entity.id
_entity.type
_entity.pdbx_description
1 polymer ?
#
loop_
_entity_poly.entity_id
_entity_poly.type
_entity_poly.pdbx_seq_one_letter_code
_entity_poly.pdbx_strand_id
1 'polypeptide(L)'
;DYSAPKDDETIPSTDEERGRWVLRLLVAMKNRHAILDKKTKANKRWALPEDGKEPKTFYGEDEMERVCWEIVHTAEMLHRYGPQILTIFDHNTYEELNRDSALTFEERMEYIIKMLCFFKAKCDSFMKGTCTEELVAAVRVKFAMALGNRKQNDRRAPLIQYGR
;
A
#
# COMPACT_ATOMS: atom_id res chain seq x y z
N ASP A 1 -2.77 13.04 20.12
CA ASP A 1 -3.68 13.59 19.09
C ASP A 1 -3.03 13.54 17.73
N TYR A 2 -3.82 13.24 16.70
CA TYR A 2 -3.38 13.23 15.31
C TYR A 2 -3.10 14.66 14.85
N SER A 3 -1.89 14.92 14.35
CA SER A 3 -1.49 16.24 13.86
C SER A 3 -0.85 16.14 12.48
N ALA A 4 -1.66 16.26 11.42
CA ALA A 4 -1.15 16.47 10.07
C ALA A 4 -0.32 17.78 9.99
N PRO A 5 0.69 17.86 9.12
CA PRO A 5 1.40 19.12 8.87
C PRO A 5 0.42 20.20 8.39
N LYS A 6 0.44 21.38 9.01
CA LYS A 6 -0.55 22.45 8.76
C LYS A 6 -0.44 23.07 7.36
N ASP A 7 0.77 23.19 6.84
CA ASP A 7 1.08 23.85 5.57
C ASP A 7 1.71 22.85 4.60
N ASP A 8 1.02 21.73 4.40
CA ASP A 8 1.47 20.67 3.50
C ASP A 8 1.15 21.02 2.04
N GLU A 9 2.08 21.71 1.38
CA GLU A 9 2.00 22.08 -0.03
C GLU A 9 2.02 20.87 -0.99
N THR A 10 2.26 19.66 -0.48
CA THR A 10 2.31 18.44 -1.30
C THR A 10 0.93 17.80 -1.51
N ILE A 11 -0.11 18.28 -0.82
CA ILE A 11 -1.49 17.85 -1.04
C ILE A 11 -1.96 18.35 -2.42
N PRO A 12 -2.45 17.46 -3.31
CA PRO A 12 -2.91 17.88 -4.63
C PRO A 12 -4.10 18.82 -4.54
N SER A 13 -4.08 19.84 -5.37
CA SER A 13 -5.12 20.87 -5.49
C SER A 13 -5.95 20.72 -6.78
N THR A 14 -5.36 20.11 -7.81
CA THR A 14 -5.95 19.91 -9.13
C THR A 14 -6.13 18.43 -9.48
N ASP A 15 -7.00 18.15 -10.44
CA ASP A 15 -7.22 16.77 -10.89
C ASP A 15 -6.02 16.24 -11.68
N GLU A 16 -5.28 17.12 -12.36
CA GLU A 16 -4.01 16.78 -13.01
C GLU A 16 -2.96 16.34 -11.97
N GLU A 17 -2.89 17.00 -10.82
CA GLU A 17 -2.02 16.59 -9.71
C GLU A 17 -2.42 15.23 -9.14
N ARG A 18 -3.71 15.00 -8.90
CA ARG A 18 -4.22 13.69 -8.47
C ARG A 18 -3.90 12.61 -9.50
N GLY A 19 -4.10 12.91 -10.79
CA GLY A 19 -3.79 12.01 -11.90
C GLY A 19 -2.32 11.59 -11.96
N ARG A 20 -1.40 12.51 -11.64
CA ARG A 20 0.04 12.17 -11.53
C ARG A 20 0.30 11.14 -10.43
N TRP A 21 -0.34 11.27 -9.27
CA TRP A 21 -0.23 10.29 -8.19
C TRP A 21 -0.84 8.94 -8.57
N VAL A 22 -2.02 8.94 -9.20
CA VAL A 22 -2.69 7.74 -9.70
C VAL A 22 -1.80 6.98 -10.68
N LEU A 23 -1.18 7.67 -11.64
CA LEU A 23 -0.27 7.04 -12.60
C LEU A 23 0.92 6.35 -11.90
N ARG A 24 1.52 7.01 -10.90
CA ARG A 24 2.64 6.46 -10.13
C ARG A 24 2.23 5.23 -9.33
N LEU A 25 1.05 5.26 -8.70
CA LEU A 25 0.49 4.11 -7.99
C LEU A 25 0.20 2.95 -8.95
N LEU A 26 -0.37 3.24 -10.12
CA LEU A 26 -0.70 2.22 -11.12
C LEU A 26 0.57 1.52 -11.63
N VAL A 27 1.62 2.29 -11.95
CA VAL A 27 2.94 1.74 -12.31
C VAL A 27 3.49 0.84 -11.19
N ALA A 28 3.41 1.29 -9.92
CA ALA A 28 3.86 0.51 -8.78
C ALA A 28 3.04 -0.79 -8.59
N MET A 29 1.72 -0.70 -8.74
CA MET A 29 0.82 -1.84 -8.62
C MET A 29 1.10 -2.87 -9.72
N LYS A 30 1.35 -2.43 -10.95
CA LYS A 30 1.69 -3.26 -12.12
C LYS A 30 3.10 -3.85 -12.07
N ASN A 31 4.01 -3.30 -11.26
CA ASN A 31 5.37 -3.82 -11.13
C ASN A 31 5.38 -5.34 -10.84
N ARG A 32 6.20 -6.11 -11.56
CA ARG A 32 6.37 -7.56 -11.34
C ARG A 32 7.78 -7.95 -10.89
N HIS A 33 8.65 -6.97 -10.69
CA HIS A 33 10.06 -7.17 -10.36
C HIS A 33 10.35 -6.84 -8.90
N ALA A 34 11.44 -7.39 -8.35
CA ALA A 34 11.88 -7.12 -6.97
C ALA A 34 10.79 -7.32 -5.89
N ILE A 35 9.81 -8.21 -6.15
CA ILE A 35 8.73 -8.50 -5.21
C ILE A 35 9.34 -9.10 -3.93
N LEU A 36 9.00 -8.49 -2.79
CA LEU A 36 9.53 -8.85 -1.48
C LEU A 36 8.67 -9.87 -0.73
N ASP A 37 7.44 -10.10 -1.19
CA ASP A 37 6.60 -11.18 -0.68
C ASP A 37 7.19 -12.55 -0.99
N LYS A 38 7.12 -13.47 -0.02
CA LYS A 38 7.28 -14.91 -0.33
C LYS A 38 6.24 -15.36 -1.33
N LYS A 39 6.46 -16.50 -1.98
CA LYS A 39 5.49 -17.10 -2.92
C LYS A 39 4.13 -17.31 -2.23
N THR A 40 3.23 -16.34 -2.37
CA THR A 40 1.84 -16.43 -1.91
C THR A 40 0.91 -16.68 -3.10
N LYS A 41 -0.37 -16.95 -2.82
CA LYS A 41 -1.41 -16.97 -3.87
C LYS A 41 -1.52 -15.63 -4.59
N ALA A 42 -1.28 -14.50 -3.90
CA ALA A 42 -1.26 -13.18 -4.52
C ALA A 42 -0.12 -13.07 -5.54
N ASN A 43 1.08 -13.60 -5.23
CA ASN A 43 2.21 -13.56 -6.17
C ASN A 43 1.90 -14.27 -7.49
N LYS A 44 1.02 -15.28 -7.51
CA LYS A 44 0.60 -15.94 -8.76
C LYS A 44 -0.17 -15.00 -9.69
N ARG A 45 -0.92 -14.03 -9.15
CA ARG A 45 -1.69 -13.03 -9.91
C ARG A 45 -0.78 -11.97 -10.57
N TRP A 46 0.41 -11.76 -9.98
CA TRP A 46 1.46 -10.86 -10.49
C TRP A 46 2.68 -11.61 -11.06
N ALA A 47 2.56 -12.92 -11.31
CA ALA A 47 3.67 -13.72 -11.82
C ALA A 47 4.14 -13.22 -13.19
N LEU A 48 5.44 -13.35 -13.44
CA LEU A 48 5.97 -13.13 -14.78
C LEU A 48 5.47 -14.27 -15.70
N PRO A 49 5.18 -13.98 -16.96
CA PRO A 49 4.83 -14.99 -17.95
C PRO A 49 6.02 -15.93 -18.19
N GLU A 50 5.76 -17.24 -18.27
CA GLU A 50 6.81 -18.25 -18.41
C GLU A 50 7.44 -18.30 -19.82
N ASP A 51 6.78 -17.72 -20.85
CA ASP A 51 7.15 -17.88 -22.27
C ASP A 51 7.36 -16.55 -23.04
N GLY A 52 7.67 -15.44 -22.37
CA GLY A 52 7.82 -14.13 -23.05
C GLY A 52 6.54 -13.58 -23.69
N LYS A 53 5.39 -14.20 -23.41
CA LYS A 53 4.04 -13.70 -23.76
C LYS A 53 3.71 -12.49 -22.89
N GLU A 54 2.79 -11.65 -23.36
CA GLU A 54 2.24 -10.58 -22.51
C GLU A 54 1.68 -11.16 -21.20
N PRO A 55 1.97 -10.54 -20.04
CA PRO A 55 1.47 -11.03 -18.77
C PRO A 55 -0.06 -10.97 -18.77
N LYS A 56 -0.73 -12.12 -18.68
CA LYS A 56 -2.18 -12.12 -18.44
C LYS A 56 -2.44 -11.48 -17.08
N THR A 57 -3.10 -10.31 -17.07
CA THR A 57 -3.46 -9.62 -15.84
C THR A 57 -4.67 -10.32 -15.22
N PHE A 58 -4.59 -10.64 -13.93
CA PHE A 58 -5.74 -11.21 -13.20
C PHE A 58 -6.83 -10.16 -12.96
N TYR A 59 -6.41 -8.91 -12.72
CA TYR A 59 -7.25 -7.74 -12.54
C TYR A 59 -7.18 -6.85 -13.79
N GLY A 60 -8.29 -6.21 -14.15
CA GLY A 60 -8.34 -5.21 -15.22
C GLY A 60 -7.53 -3.96 -14.86
N GLU A 61 -6.99 -3.27 -15.86
CA GLU A 61 -6.25 -2.02 -15.62
C GLU A 61 -7.18 -0.91 -15.11
N ASP A 62 -8.44 -0.88 -15.58
CA ASP A 62 -9.48 0.03 -15.12
C ASP A 62 -9.86 -0.21 -13.64
N GLU A 63 -9.89 -1.48 -13.21
CA GLU A 63 -10.12 -1.84 -11.81
C GLU A 63 -8.96 -1.37 -10.92
N MET A 64 -7.71 -1.58 -11.37
CA MET A 64 -6.53 -1.11 -10.64
C MET A 64 -6.48 0.42 -10.57
N GLU A 65 -6.82 1.11 -11.65
CA GLU A 65 -6.86 2.56 -11.70
C GLU A 65 -7.89 3.13 -10.73
N ARG A 66 -9.10 2.56 -10.67
CA ARG A 66 -10.12 2.94 -9.67
C ARG A 66 -9.61 2.82 -8.25
N VAL A 67 -8.93 1.71 -7.92
CA VAL A 67 -8.30 1.53 -6.61
C VAL A 67 -7.24 2.59 -6.34
N CYS A 68 -6.45 2.98 -7.35
CA CYS A 68 -5.46 4.05 -7.20
C CYS A 68 -6.11 5.41 -6.93
N TRP A 69 -7.25 5.72 -7.57
CA TRP A 69 -8.04 6.90 -7.27
C TRP A 69 -8.56 6.91 -5.83
N GLU A 70 -9.10 5.79 -5.35
CA GLU A 70 -9.58 5.66 -3.96
C GLU A 70 -8.45 5.85 -2.93
N ILE A 71 -7.25 5.34 -3.23
CA ILE A 71 -6.06 5.53 -2.38
C ILE A 71 -5.71 7.03 -2.29
N VAL A 72 -5.64 7.74 -3.42
CA VAL A 72 -5.33 9.17 -3.46
C VAL A 72 -6.38 9.96 -2.71
N HIS A 73 -7.66 9.66 -2.96
CA HIS A 73 -8.78 10.32 -2.29
C HIS A 73 -8.73 10.12 -0.77
N THR A 74 -8.52 8.88 -0.31
CA THR A 74 -8.43 8.58 1.13
C THR A 74 -7.26 9.30 1.78
N ALA A 75 -6.08 9.31 1.12
CA ALA A 75 -4.90 10.01 1.63
C ALA A 75 -5.15 11.53 1.72
N GLU A 76 -5.82 12.11 0.72
CA GLU A 76 -6.13 13.54 0.70
C GLU A 76 -7.12 13.90 1.81
N MET A 77 -8.20 13.13 1.95
CA MET A 77 -9.21 13.35 2.99
C MET A 77 -8.59 13.22 4.39
N LEU A 78 -7.70 12.25 4.59
CA LEU A 78 -6.98 12.08 5.85
C LEU A 78 -6.12 13.31 6.19
N HIS A 79 -5.43 13.90 5.21
CA HIS A 79 -4.61 15.09 5.44
C HIS A 79 -5.44 16.35 5.69
N ARG A 80 -6.54 16.52 4.95
CA ARG A 80 -7.38 17.72 5.05
C ARG A 80 -8.26 17.74 6.29
N TYR A 81 -8.79 16.59 6.66
CA TYR A 81 -9.81 16.51 7.69
C TYR A 81 -9.28 15.79 8.93
N GLY A 82 -8.37 14.83 8.79
CA GLY A 82 -7.90 13.99 9.89
C GLY A 82 -8.57 12.61 9.90
N PRO A 83 -8.28 11.78 10.91
CA PRO A 83 -8.63 10.36 10.91
C PRO A 83 -10.12 10.08 11.15
N GLN A 84 -10.93 11.10 11.50
CA GLN A 84 -12.39 10.93 11.66
C GLN A 84 -13.11 10.61 10.35
N ILE A 85 -12.44 10.76 9.20
CA ILE A 85 -12.98 10.32 7.90
C ILE A 85 -12.88 8.80 7.71
N LEU A 86 -12.09 8.12 8.55
CA LEU A 86 -11.84 6.68 8.44
C LEU A 86 -12.89 5.90 9.23
N THR A 87 -13.32 4.76 8.67
CA THR A 87 -14.26 3.84 9.32
C THR A 87 -13.51 2.82 10.20
N ILE A 88 -12.56 3.32 10.99
CA ILE A 88 -11.74 2.53 11.91
C ILE A 88 -12.24 2.82 13.32
N PHE A 89 -12.56 1.78 14.08
CA PHE A 89 -13.01 1.89 15.47
C PHE A 89 -12.09 1.16 16.46
N ASP A 90 -11.06 0.47 15.95
CA ASP A 90 -10.08 -0.20 16.80
C ASP A 90 -9.06 0.80 17.37
N HIS A 91 -8.93 0.82 18.70
CA HIS A 91 -8.10 1.79 19.39
C HIS A 91 -6.60 1.58 19.15
N ASN A 92 -6.16 0.32 19.08
CA ASN A 92 -4.75 0.01 18.80
C ASN A 92 -4.35 0.51 17.42
N THR A 93 -5.26 0.36 16.45
CA THR A 93 -5.08 0.87 15.10
C THR A 93 -4.91 2.39 15.12
N TYR A 94 -5.75 3.12 15.87
CA TYR A 94 -5.59 4.58 16.04
C TYR A 94 -4.23 5.00 16.61
N GLU A 95 -3.66 4.24 17.55
CA GLU A 95 -2.32 4.52 18.06
C GLU A 95 -1.26 4.40 16.96
N GLU A 96 -1.38 3.42 16.07
CA GLU A 96 -0.50 3.27 14.92
C GLU A 96 -0.64 4.43 13.93
N LEU A 97 -1.88 4.88 13.66
CA LEU A 97 -2.16 6.04 12.81
C LEU A 97 -1.47 7.30 13.33
N ASN A 98 -1.51 7.53 14.64
CA ASN A 98 -0.88 8.69 15.27
C ASN A 98 0.64 8.73 15.03
N ARG A 99 1.30 7.57 14.90
CA ARG A 99 2.74 7.52 14.59
C ARG A 99 3.06 8.09 13.22
N ASP A 100 2.12 8.02 12.29
CA ASP A 100 2.27 8.51 10.91
C ASP A 100 1.51 9.83 10.69
N SER A 101 1.07 10.49 11.75
CA SER A 101 0.36 11.77 11.66
C SER A 101 1.23 12.90 11.12
N ALA A 102 2.54 12.89 11.42
CA ALA A 102 3.48 13.92 11.00
C ALA A 102 4.01 13.75 9.56
N LEU A 103 3.59 12.71 8.82
CA LEU A 103 3.98 12.57 7.42
C LEU A 103 3.36 13.69 6.58
N THR A 104 4.08 14.19 5.60
CA THR A 104 3.47 14.95 4.50
C THR A 104 2.69 14.01 3.56
N PHE A 105 1.84 14.59 2.72
CA PHE A 105 1.05 13.85 1.76
C PHE A 105 1.98 13.11 0.79
N GLU A 106 3.00 13.79 0.26
CA GLU A 106 4.02 13.18 -0.58
C GLU A 106 4.69 12.00 0.13
N GLU A 107 5.18 12.18 1.37
CA GLU A 107 5.84 11.10 2.10
C GLU A 107 4.93 9.88 2.27
N ARG A 108 3.65 10.11 2.61
CA ARG A 108 2.64 9.06 2.71
C ARG A 108 2.48 8.34 1.37
N MET A 109 2.32 9.08 0.28
CA MET A 109 2.16 8.51 -1.05
C MET A 109 3.40 7.72 -1.49
N GLU A 110 4.62 8.19 -1.19
CA GLU A 110 5.86 7.46 -1.46
C GLU A 110 5.90 6.12 -0.72
N TYR A 111 5.46 6.07 0.53
CA TYR A 111 5.35 4.81 1.26
C TYR A 111 4.31 3.87 0.67
N ILE A 112 3.17 4.39 0.19
CA ILE A 112 2.14 3.57 -0.46
C ILE A 112 2.67 3.02 -1.79
N ILE A 113 3.35 3.85 -2.59
CA ILE A 113 4.02 3.43 -3.83
C ILE A 113 5.02 2.31 -3.54
N LYS A 114 5.89 2.46 -2.52
CA LYS A 114 6.83 1.41 -2.11
C LYS A 114 6.09 0.14 -1.68
N MET A 115 5.00 0.26 -0.93
CA MET A 115 4.19 -0.88 -0.52
C MET A 115 3.64 -1.65 -1.71
N LEU A 116 3.00 -0.95 -2.66
CA LEU A 116 2.42 -1.55 -3.86
C LEU A 116 3.48 -2.14 -4.79
N CYS A 117 4.62 -1.47 -4.92
CA CYS A 117 5.73 -1.93 -5.75
C CYS A 117 6.26 -3.28 -5.26
N PHE A 118 6.47 -3.42 -3.96
CA PHE A 118 7.21 -4.53 -3.38
C PHE A 118 6.35 -5.64 -2.78
N PHE A 119 5.11 -5.34 -2.36
CA PHE A 119 4.23 -6.28 -1.66
C PHE A 119 2.90 -6.47 -2.40
N LYS A 120 2.81 -7.51 -3.21
CA LYS A 120 1.61 -7.92 -3.97
C LYS A 120 0.51 -8.50 -3.10
N ALA A 121 0.83 -9.02 -1.93
CA ALA A 121 -0.18 -9.31 -0.92
C ALA A 121 -0.97 -8.05 -0.53
N LYS A 122 -0.32 -6.87 -0.51
CA LYS A 122 -0.99 -5.59 -0.23
C LYS A 122 -1.76 -5.06 -1.43
N CYS A 123 -1.23 -5.23 -2.65
CA CYS A 123 -2.02 -4.98 -3.87
C CYS A 123 -3.31 -5.80 -3.86
N ASP A 124 -3.22 -7.08 -3.50
CA ASP A 124 -4.36 -7.99 -3.41
C ASP A 124 -5.39 -7.55 -2.36
N SER A 125 -4.93 -7.07 -1.20
CA SER A 125 -5.78 -6.49 -0.15
C SER A 125 -6.55 -5.27 -0.66
N PHE A 126 -5.87 -4.36 -1.35
CA PHE A 126 -6.51 -3.18 -1.96
C PHE A 126 -7.54 -3.59 -3.03
N MET A 127 -7.19 -4.50 -3.93
CA MET A 127 -8.12 -4.99 -4.95
C MET A 127 -9.36 -5.70 -4.38
N LYS A 128 -9.28 -6.21 -3.14
CA LYS A 128 -10.41 -6.83 -2.43
C LYS A 128 -11.19 -5.85 -1.55
N GLY A 129 -10.74 -4.60 -1.44
CA GLY A 129 -11.31 -3.63 -0.49
C GLY A 129 -11.07 -3.97 0.98
N THR A 130 -10.12 -4.86 1.27
CA THR A 130 -9.80 -5.27 2.65
C THR A 130 -8.63 -4.43 3.17
N CYS A 131 -8.88 -3.60 4.20
CA CYS A 131 -7.88 -2.77 4.90
C CYS A 131 -7.30 -1.57 4.10
N THR A 132 -8.05 -0.98 3.17
CA THR A 132 -7.61 0.20 2.38
C THR A 132 -7.30 1.39 3.29
N GLU A 133 -8.24 1.78 4.15
CA GLU A 133 -8.13 2.95 5.03
C GLU A 133 -6.97 2.84 6.02
N GLU A 134 -6.89 1.72 6.74
CA GLU A 134 -5.85 1.46 7.73
C GLU A 134 -4.44 1.49 7.10
N LEU A 135 -4.29 0.90 5.91
CA LEU A 135 -3.00 0.86 5.22
C LEU A 135 -2.59 2.27 4.78
N VAL A 136 -3.51 3.07 4.24
CA VAL A 136 -3.25 4.46 3.86
C VAL A 136 -2.87 5.30 5.10
N ALA A 137 -3.59 5.10 6.21
CA ALA A 137 -3.43 5.93 7.39
C ALA A 137 -2.17 5.63 8.22
N ALA A 138 -1.75 4.36 8.31
CA ALA A 138 -0.56 3.93 9.06
C ALA A 138 0.54 3.33 8.16
N VAL A 139 0.70 3.87 6.94
CA VAL A 139 1.48 3.23 5.87
C VAL A 139 2.94 2.92 6.26
N ARG A 140 3.63 3.81 6.97
CA ARG A 140 5.05 3.62 7.31
C ARG A 140 5.19 2.54 8.38
N VAL A 141 4.28 2.51 9.36
CA VAL A 141 4.19 1.43 10.35
C VAL A 141 3.94 0.09 9.64
N LYS A 142 2.92 0.03 8.77
CA LYS A 142 2.61 -1.19 8.01
C LYS A 142 3.77 -1.62 7.11
N PHE A 143 4.51 -0.67 6.53
CA PHE A 143 5.66 -0.96 5.68
C PHE A 143 6.80 -1.58 6.49
N ALA A 144 7.12 -1.01 7.64
CA ALA A 144 8.10 -1.57 8.57
C ALA A 144 7.71 -2.97 9.05
N MET A 145 6.42 -3.20 9.35
CA MET A 145 5.90 -4.52 9.71
C MET A 145 6.04 -5.52 8.55
N ALA A 146 5.72 -5.14 7.31
CA ALA A 146 5.86 -6.01 6.15
C ALA A 146 7.33 -6.42 5.93
N LEU A 147 8.27 -5.48 6.08
CA LEU A 147 9.70 -5.76 6.04
C LEU A 147 10.16 -6.66 7.19
N GLY A 148 9.68 -6.41 8.41
CA GLY A 148 10.00 -7.20 9.60
C GLY A 148 9.50 -8.65 9.50
N ASN A 149 8.25 -8.82 9.07
CA ASN A 149 7.61 -10.13 8.87
C ASN A 149 8.37 -10.97 7.85
N ARG A 150 8.90 -10.34 6.78
CA ARG A 150 9.78 -11.04 5.84
C ARG A 150 11.02 -11.60 6.54
N LYS A 151 11.77 -10.76 7.26
CA LYS A 151 13.00 -11.17 7.96
C LYS A 151 12.75 -12.32 8.94
N GLN A 152 11.66 -12.23 9.72
CA GLN A 152 11.28 -13.28 10.66
C GLN A 152 10.89 -14.58 9.95
N ASN A 153 10.13 -14.49 8.86
CA ASN A 153 9.73 -15.66 8.07
C ASN A 153 10.93 -16.31 7.37
N ASP A 154 11.97 -15.56 7.01
CA ASP A 154 13.22 -16.10 6.46
C ASP A 154 14.00 -16.87 7.53
N ARG A 155 14.05 -16.35 8.76
CA ARG A 155 14.69 -17.06 9.90
C ARG A 155 13.94 -18.31 10.34
N ARG A 156 12.60 -18.34 10.23
CA ARG A 156 11.77 -19.50 10.61
C ARG A 156 11.74 -20.63 9.57
N ALA A 157 12.01 -20.32 8.30
CA ALA A 157 11.99 -21.31 7.21
C ALA A 157 12.89 -22.55 7.45
N PRO A 158 14.17 -22.42 7.88
CA PRO A 158 14.99 -23.59 8.16
C PRO A 158 14.48 -24.40 9.37
N LEU A 159 14.00 -23.76 10.44
CA LEU A 159 13.53 -24.47 11.65
C LEU A 159 12.31 -25.36 11.38
N ILE A 160 11.41 -24.96 10.47
CA ILE A 160 10.26 -25.78 10.06
C ILE A 160 10.71 -26.96 9.18
N GLN A 161 11.82 -26.81 8.45
CA GLN A 161 12.37 -27.86 7.60
C GLN A 161 13.14 -28.92 8.41
N TYR A 162 13.71 -28.55 9.56
CA TYR A 162 14.40 -29.47 10.48
C TYR A 162 13.49 -30.08 11.57
N GLY A 163 12.26 -29.58 11.73
CA GLY A 163 11.27 -30.09 12.69
C GLY A 163 10.25 -31.06 12.10
N ARG A 164 10.54 -31.66 10.94
CA ARG A 164 9.75 -32.70 10.28
C ARG A 164 10.59 -33.94 10.01
#